data_AF-A0A3A5MGY2-F1
#
_entry.id   AF-A0A3A5MGY2-F1
#
_cell.length_a   1.000
_cell.length_b   1.000
_cell.length_c   1.000
_cell.angle_alpha   90.00
_cell.angle_beta   90.00
_cell.angle_gamma   90.00
#
_symmetry.space_group_name_H-M   'P 1'
#
loop_
_entity.id
_entity.type
_entity.pdbx_description
1 polymer ?
#
loop_
_entity_poly.entity_id
_entity_poly.type
_entity_poly.pdbx_seq_one_letter_code
_entity_poly.pdbx_strand_id
1 'polypeptide(L)'
;MTAGKAILLGLFAGFVIVVFAALAIIASPLWMPPTYESTETAPVVSGRAYPGNPDQEARLVRAEDERLVYVRTVSSAARWRVDDLDGPYRLHTSPTLTLVLPARAQPYTMVDLLSLAPDTLVRQPDGSYLLSENIVVLGGATLNLESADGLTLRMQSQADAFVSIVTFGGSLKIAGTPEHPFAIQSWDAGAGTVDTSTNDGRAYLRVIGGNASVQNASLSSLGFWSGDTGGLALTGTHPVTGFDAATDAAEAPAVAGARLLPSGALANGADPVAPDYGYVSAAIDNVTVTGNTFGIFVSDAKGVTVRDTRISGSLVNGLVFHRFVTDSVVSGTVSSDNAIDGFAVDRSSQNVVFDGITSERNGRDGVSLDGQPLALGPNARGTAVDLYGDNRITNSTLRDNARYGVEISGGRNVEVSKSRIAGNEAGIVVNHGTAGVSISDNVLTNQVKQAISIRDTVSNAEIRWNAITGGDTGINVRNAGAVVQSNRITEVSNHGVSLVGKVPEVKVSGNAIGGFGAIAVWNEEATGGVVALNDFSDWRPAATFEGVVRTIFQPLTVVWLLLGLLLIGTALTRHGPQFGAFRNPYAEHVPLTSLTRGVVSRDSLSRDVVGGGS
;
A
#
# COMPACT_ATOMS: atom_id res chain seq x y z
N MET A 1 4.64 70.08 -34.90
CA MET A 1 4.07 69.22 -33.85
C MET A 1 5.08 68.14 -33.56
N THR A 2 5.49 68.03 -32.30
CA THR A 2 6.85 67.69 -31.88
C THR A 2 7.05 66.19 -31.61
N ALA A 3 8.27 65.72 -31.91
CA ALA A 3 8.79 64.36 -31.70
C ALA A 3 8.59 63.81 -30.26
N GLY A 4 8.31 64.67 -29.28
CA GLY A 4 7.99 64.27 -27.91
C GLY A 4 6.69 63.45 -27.77
N LYS A 5 5.71 63.62 -28.66
CA LYS A 5 4.47 62.80 -28.62
C LYS A 5 4.70 61.36 -29.07
N ALA A 6 5.66 61.12 -29.97
CA ALA A 6 5.97 59.78 -30.46
C ALA A 6 6.75 58.95 -29.43
N ILE A 7 7.63 59.59 -28.65
CA ILE A 7 8.39 58.94 -27.57
C ILE A 7 7.47 58.61 -26.38
N LEU A 8 6.52 59.50 -26.05
CA LEU A 8 5.55 59.26 -24.98
C LEU A 8 4.56 58.13 -25.36
N LEU A 9 4.11 58.06 -26.62
CA LEU A 9 3.30 56.94 -27.11
C LEU A 9 4.09 55.63 -27.14
N GLY A 10 5.37 55.66 -27.53
CA GLY A 10 6.24 54.49 -27.54
C GLY A 10 6.52 53.94 -26.13
N LEU A 11 6.73 54.81 -25.15
CA LEU A 11 6.89 54.43 -23.74
C LEU A 11 5.57 53.95 -23.11
N PHE A 12 4.44 54.55 -23.47
CA PHE A 12 3.13 54.09 -23.01
C PHE A 12 2.79 52.71 -23.59
N ALA A 13 3.04 52.49 -24.89
CA ALA A 13 2.88 51.19 -25.52
C ALA A 13 3.84 50.14 -24.91
N GLY A 14 5.11 50.51 -24.70
CA GLY A 14 6.10 49.63 -24.05
C GLY A 14 5.74 49.27 -22.62
N PHE A 15 5.23 50.22 -21.82
CA PHE A 15 4.83 49.96 -20.44
C PHE A 15 3.53 49.16 -20.35
N VAL A 16 2.55 49.40 -21.24
CA VAL A 16 1.35 48.56 -21.35
C VAL A 16 1.73 47.13 -21.72
N ILE A 17 2.69 46.93 -22.64
CA ILE A 17 3.21 45.60 -22.99
C ILE A 17 3.94 44.96 -21.80
N VAL A 18 4.73 45.70 -21.03
CA VAL A 18 5.42 45.18 -19.84
C VAL A 18 4.44 44.87 -18.69
N VAL A 19 3.39 45.66 -18.51
CA VAL A 19 2.32 45.37 -17.52
C VAL A 19 1.47 44.19 -17.97
N PHE A 20 1.14 44.06 -19.25
CA PHE A 20 0.47 42.87 -19.79
C PHE A 20 1.38 41.64 -19.71
N ALA A 21 2.68 41.77 -19.93
CA ALA A 21 3.65 40.69 -19.76
C ALA A 21 3.83 40.33 -18.27
N ALA A 22 3.89 41.30 -17.37
CA ALA A 22 3.96 41.06 -15.93
C ALA A 22 2.67 40.46 -15.38
N LEU A 23 1.50 40.90 -15.86
CA LEU A 23 0.20 40.29 -15.55
C LEU A 23 0.07 38.91 -16.17
N ALA A 24 0.62 38.67 -17.37
CA ALA A 24 0.69 37.34 -17.97
C ALA A 24 1.66 36.42 -17.21
N ILE A 25 2.75 36.94 -16.63
CA ILE A 25 3.68 36.18 -15.80
C ILE A 25 3.09 35.94 -14.40
N ILE A 26 2.34 36.88 -13.82
CA ILE A 26 1.62 36.68 -12.54
C ILE A 26 0.38 35.80 -12.72
N ALA A 27 -0.27 35.83 -13.89
CA ALA A 27 -1.38 34.95 -14.26
C ALA A 27 -0.91 33.63 -14.89
N SER A 28 0.38 33.47 -15.21
CA SER A 28 0.88 32.23 -15.82
C SER A 28 0.75 30.97 -14.94
N PRO A 29 0.72 31.03 -13.58
CA PRO A 29 0.32 29.88 -12.77
C PRO A 29 -1.19 29.60 -12.82
N LEU A 30 -2.00 30.56 -13.28
CA LEU A 30 -3.47 30.46 -13.43
C LEU A 30 -3.91 30.18 -14.88
N TRP A 31 -2.97 30.07 -15.81
CA TRP A 31 -3.20 29.98 -17.27
C TRP A 31 -2.71 28.68 -17.90
N MET A 32 -2.53 27.63 -17.12
CA MET A 32 -2.66 26.30 -17.70
C MET A 32 -4.16 25.95 -17.72
N PRO A 33 -4.86 26.00 -18.87
CA PRO A 33 -6.06 25.18 -18.98
C PRO A 33 -5.64 23.75 -18.58
N PRO A 34 -6.46 22.98 -17.84
CA PRO A 34 -6.20 21.56 -17.75
C PRO A 34 -6.17 21.07 -19.19
N THR A 35 -4.96 20.82 -19.70
CA THR A 35 -4.79 19.99 -20.86
C THR A 35 -5.37 18.66 -20.40
N TYR A 36 -6.60 18.37 -20.82
CA TYR A 36 -7.08 17.02 -20.96
C TYR A 36 -6.23 16.38 -22.06
N GLU A 37 -4.95 16.22 -21.78
CA GLU A 37 -4.19 15.18 -22.41
C GLU A 37 -4.88 13.89 -21.97
N SER A 38 -5.47 13.23 -22.96
CA SER A 38 -5.65 11.79 -22.94
C SER A 38 -4.26 11.14 -22.91
N THR A 39 -3.54 11.31 -21.81
CA THR A 39 -2.20 10.77 -21.59
C THR A 39 -2.30 9.69 -20.57
N GLU A 40 -1.84 8.51 -20.99
CA GLU A 40 -1.40 7.39 -20.16
C GLU A 40 -2.28 7.12 -18.94
N THR A 41 -3.05 6.03 -19.01
CA THR A 41 -3.45 5.30 -17.79
C THR A 41 -2.29 5.35 -16.81
N ALA A 42 -2.41 6.19 -15.79
CA ALA A 42 -1.41 6.30 -14.74
C ALA A 42 -1.09 4.85 -14.31
N PRO A 43 0.18 4.48 -14.18
CA PRO A 43 0.55 3.10 -13.91
C PRO A 43 -0.26 2.63 -12.69
N VAL A 44 -1.05 1.57 -12.88
CA VAL A 44 -1.85 0.99 -11.80
C VAL A 44 -0.86 0.60 -10.70
N VAL A 45 -0.95 1.24 -9.54
CA VAL A 45 -0.11 0.92 -8.39
C VAL A 45 -0.36 -0.55 -8.05
N SER A 46 0.59 -1.42 -8.41
CA SER A 46 0.45 -2.87 -8.32
C SER A 46 1.27 -3.46 -7.17
N GLY A 47 2.02 -2.62 -6.45
CA GLY A 47 3.05 -3.03 -5.51
C GLY A 47 4.46 -2.87 -6.04
N ARG A 48 5.44 -3.20 -5.20
CA ARG A 48 6.84 -3.37 -5.57
C ARG A 48 7.02 -4.73 -6.25
N ALA A 49 7.91 -4.78 -7.23
CA ALA A 49 8.18 -6.01 -7.97
C ALA A 49 8.76 -7.08 -7.04
N TYR A 50 8.31 -8.32 -7.22
CA TYR A 50 8.86 -9.47 -6.54
C TYR A 50 10.30 -9.75 -7.03
N PRO A 51 11.29 -9.92 -6.13
CA PRO A 51 12.71 -9.94 -6.51
C PRO A 51 13.21 -11.29 -7.05
N GLY A 52 12.43 -12.36 -6.95
CA GLY A 52 12.83 -13.72 -7.32
C GLY A 52 12.65 -14.07 -8.79
N ASN A 53 12.72 -15.38 -9.09
CA ASN A 53 12.55 -15.96 -10.43
C ASN A 53 11.30 -16.84 -10.50
N PRO A 54 10.16 -16.27 -10.90
CA PRO A 54 8.86 -16.96 -10.99
C PRO A 54 8.89 -18.35 -11.63
N ASP A 55 9.58 -18.49 -12.76
CA ASP A 55 9.59 -19.74 -13.53
C ASP A 55 10.37 -20.84 -12.81
N GLN A 56 11.48 -20.47 -12.16
CA GLN A 56 12.31 -21.40 -11.40
C GLN A 56 11.61 -21.80 -10.10
N GLU A 57 11.10 -20.83 -9.36
CA GLU A 57 10.44 -21.07 -8.09
C GLU A 57 9.14 -21.86 -8.26
N ALA A 58 8.38 -21.66 -9.34
CA ALA A 58 7.22 -22.49 -9.65
C ALA A 58 7.58 -23.97 -9.85
N ARG A 59 8.77 -24.27 -10.39
CA ARG A 59 9.26 -25.65 -10.49
C ARG A 59 9.66 -26.21 -9.13
N LEU A 60 10.27 -25.39 -8.27
CA LEU A 60 10.63 -25.77 -6.90
C LEU A 60 9.39 -26.07 -6.06
N VAL A 61 8.35 -25.24 -6.16
CA VAL A 61 7.06 -25.50 -5.47
C VAL A 61 6.45 -26.82 -5.94
N ARG A 62 6.46 -27.10 -7.24
CA ARG A 62 5.96 -28.39 -7.75
C ARG A 62 6.76 -29.58 -7.22
N ALA A 63 8.09 -29.49 -7.22
CA ALA A 63 8.95 -30.55 -6.68
C ALA A 63 8.72 -30.75 -5.17
N GLU A 64 8.47 -29.67 -4.44
CA GLU A 64 8.14 -29.71 -3.02
C GLU A 64 6.78 -30.35 -2.76
N ASP A 65 5.76 -30.02 -3.55
CA ASP A 65 4.45 -30.68 -3.47
C ASP A 65 4.57 -32.19 -3.75
N GLU A 66 5.34 -32.59 -4.77
CA GLU A 66 5.62 -34.00 -5.07
C GLU A 66 6.33 -34.70 -3.90
N ARG A 67 7.29 -34.04 -3.25
CA ARG A 67 7.97 -34.56 -2.04
C ARG A 67 6.99 -34.75 -0.89
N LEU A 68 6.12 -33.77 -0.63
CA LEU A 68 5.13 -33.84 0.46
C LEU A 68 4.08 -34.92 0.20
N VAL A 69 3.63 -35.09 -1.04
CA VAL A 69 2.75 -36.20 -1.45
C VAL A 69 3.43 -37.55 -1.24
N TYR A 70 4.71 -37.67 -1.60
CA TYR A 70 5.50 -38.87 -1.36
C TYR A 70 5.58 -39.19 0.14
N VAL A 71 5.99 -38.22 0.97
CA VAL A 71 6.09 -38.41 2.42
C VAL A 71 4.74 -38.83 3.01
N ARG A 72 3.65 -38.13 2.65
CA ARG A 72 2.30 -38.47 3.12
C ARG A 72 1.89 -39.89 2.74
N THR A 73 2.09 -40.27 1.48
CA THR A 73 1.76 -41.61 0.96
C THR A 73 2.55 -42.68 1.70
N VAL A 74 3.87 -42.51 1.80
CA VAL A 74 4.75 -43.46 2.46
C VAL A 74 4.43 -43.56 3.95
N SER A 75 4.21 -42.44 4.63
CA SER A 75 3.87 -42.41 6.06
C SER A 75 2.55 -43.09 6.39
N SER A 76 1.55 -42.99 5.50
CA SER A 76 0.27 -43.70 5.66
C SER A 76 0.41 -45.22 5.55
N ALA A 77 1.37 -45.69 4.76
CA ALA A 77 1.64 -47.12 4.55
C ALA A 77 2.65 -47.70 5.55
N ALA A 78 3.59 -46.88 6.03
CA ALA A 78 4.74 -47.33 6.81
C ALA A 78 4.34 -48.08 8.10
N ARG A 79 3.31 -47.61 8.81
CA ARG A 79 2.80 -48.25 10.05
C ARG A 79 2.32 -49.70 9.84
N TRP A 80 1.87 -50.04 8.63
CA TRP A 80 1.27 -51.35 8.34
C TRP A 80 2.20 -52.30 7.60
N ARG A 81 3.25 -51.76 6.96
CA ARG A 81 4.13 -52.51 6.05
C ARG A 81 5.52 -52.75 6.60
N VAL A 82 5.92 -52.03 7.65
CA VAL A 82 7.23 -52.18 8.25
C VAL A 82 7.04 -52.77 9.64
N ASP A 83 7.39 -54.05 9.77
CA ASP A 83 7.44 -54.71 11.07
C ASP A 83 8.42 -53.97 11.99
N ASP A 84 8.03 -53.84 13.27
CA ASP A 84 8.78 -53.18 14.33
C ASP A 84 9.12 -51.69 14.03
N LEU A 85 8.23 -50.98 13.32
CA LEU A 85 8.34 -49.53 13.15
C LEU A 85 7.71 -48.78 14.33
N ASP A 86 8.42 -48.77 15.46
CA ASP A 86 8.07 -47.98 16.63
C ASP A 86 8.82 -46.64 16.63
N GLY A 87 8.06 -45.54 16.67
CA GLY A 87 8.61 -44.20 16.86
C GLY A 87 9.08 -43.49 15.58
N PRO A 88 9.85 -42.40 15.72
CA PRO A 88 10.30 -41.57 14.60
C PRO A 88 11.19 -42.30 13.60
N TYR A 89 11.06 -41.95 12.33
CA TYR A 89 11.82 -42.54 11.24
C TYR A 89 12.19 -41.51 10.18
N ARG A 90 13.12 -41.86 9.30
CA ARG A 90 13.56 -41.02 8.17
C ARG A 90 13.15 -41.60 6.84
N LEU A 91 12.83 -40.71 5.91
CA LEU A 91 12.62 -41.02 4.51
C LEU A 91 13.76 -40.44 3.67
N HIS A 92 14.20 -41.21 2.69
CA HIS A 92 15.09 -40.75 1.62
C HIS A 92 14.32 -39.85 0.67
N THR A 93 14.25 -38.57 1.00
CA THR A 93 13.81 -37.50 0.10
C THR A 93 15.02 -36.82 -0.52
N SER A 94 14.91 -36.43 -1.79
CA SER A 94 15.93 -35.63 -2.47
C SER A 94 15.49 -34.16 -2.43
N PRO A 95 16.41 -33.20 -2.22
CA PRO A 95 17.85 -33.36 -1.96
C PRO A 95 18.19 -33.66 -0.50
N THR A 96 17.31 -33.33 0.45
CA THR A 96 17.51 -33.46 1.90
C THR A 96 16.61 -34.53 2.49
N LEU A 97 17.09 -35.26 3.50
CA LEU A 97 16.29 -36.26 4.22
C LEU A 97 15.07 -35.63 4.90
N THR A 98 14.06 -36.46 5.18
CA THR A 98 12.90 -36.05 5.96
C THR A 98 12.78 -36.89 7.22
N LEU A 99 12.90 -36.26 8.38
CA LEU A 99 12.55 -36.81 9.68
C LEU A 99 11.04 -36.76 9.86
N VAL A 100 10.42 -37.92 10.05
CA VAL A 100 8.97 -38.06 10.26
C VAL A 100 8.69 -38.35 11.73
N LEU A 101 7.82 -37.54 12.33
CA LEU A 101 7.40 -37.61 13.73
C LEU A 101 5.96 -38.15 13.81
N PRO A 102 5.77 -39.47 14.07
CA PRO A 102 4.45 -40.07 14.17
C PRO A 102 3.74 -39.75 15.49
N ALA A 103 2.42 -39.97 15.54
CA ALA A 103 1.61 -39.76 16.74
C ALA A 103 2.22 -40.40 17.99
N ARG A 104 2.28 -39.63 19.07
CA ARG A 104 2.61 -40.11 20.42
C ARG A 104 1.97 -39.17 21.45
N ALA A 105 1.76 -39.64 22.67
CA ALA A 105 1.11 -38.85 23.72
C ALA A 105 1.92 -37.62 24.16
N GLN A 106 3.25 -37.75 24.27
CA GLN A 106 4.13 -36.66 24.69
C GLN A 106 4.56 -35.80 23.51
N PRO A 107 4.57 -34.45 23.59
CA PRO A 107 5.09 -33.62 22.52
C PRO A 107 6.55 -33.91 22.18
N TYR A 108 6.92 -33.88 20.89
CA TYR A 108 8.32 -33.84 20.45
C TYR A 108 8.94 -32.50 20.79
N THR A 109 9.98 -32.49 21.60
CA THR A 109 10.65 -31.28 22.07
C THR A 109 11.98 -31.05 21.36
N MET A 110 12.62 -29.90 21.59
CA MET A 110 13.99 -29.65 21.14
C MET A 110 14.98 -30.72 21.63
N VAL A 111 14.78 -31.26 22.84
CA VAL A 111 15.62 -32.33 23.40
C VAL A 111 15.43 -33.63 22.62
N ASP A 112 14.18 -33.98 22.29
CA ASP A 112 13.91 -35.14 21.44
C ASP A 112 14.57 -34.97 20.06
N LEU A 113 14.43 -33.80 19.44
CA LEU A 113 15.03 -33.55 18.13
C LEU A 113 16.55 -33.70 18.15
N LEU A 114 17.24 -33.19 19.18
CA LEU A 114 18.69 -33.37 19.32
C LEU A 114 19.10 -34.84 19.48
N SER A 115 18.25 -35.67 20.07
CA SER A 115 18.48 -37.12 20.20
C SER A 115 18.19 -37.89 18.90
N LEU A 116 17.20 -37.44 18.13
CA LEU A 116 16.77 -38.07 16.88
C LEU A 116 17.65 -37.66 15.69
N ALA A 117 18.16 -36.42 15.71
CA ALA A 117 18.86 -35.72 14.64
C ALA A 117 20.22 -35.14 15.09
N PRO A 118 21.11 -35.91 15.73
CA PRO A 118 22.37 -35.37 16.26
C PRO A 118 23.29 -34.77 15.19
N ASP A 119 23.25 -35.32 13.96
CA ASP A 119 24.11 -34.89 12.85
C ASP A 119 23.49 -33.77 11.98
N THR A 120 22.19 -33.56 12.12
CA THR A 120 21.36 -32.69 11.26
C THR A 120 20.67 -31.57 12.02
N LEU A 121 20.71 -31.59 13.35
CA LEU A 121 20.36 -30.48 14.24
C LEU A 121 21.55 -30.14 15.11
N VAL A 122 22.44 -29.30 14.58
CA VAL A 122 23.77 -29.07 15.16
C VAL A 122 23.81 -27.72 15.86
N ARG A 123 24.23 -27.73 17.14
CA ARG A 123 24.49 -26.49 17.89
C ARG A 123 25.70 -25.77 17.29
N GLN A 124 25.51 -24.50 17.00
CA GLN A 124 26.52 -23.60 16.44
C GLN A 124 27.35 -22.94 17.55
N PRO A 125 28.55 -22.40 17.23
CA PRO A 125 29.42 -21.75 18.21
C PRO A 125 28.78 -20.56 18.93
N ASP A 126 27.86 -19.85 18.26
CA ASP A 126 27.10 -18.72 18.81
C ASP A 126 25.90 -19.13 19.68
N GLY A 127 25.69 -20.44 19.86
CA GLY A 127 24.58 -20.99 20.64
C GLY A 127 23.28 -21.18 19.86
N SER A 128 23.21 -20.76 18.60
CA SER A 128 22.09 -21.11 17.70
C SER A 128 22.13 -22.60 17.32
N TYR A 129 21.07 -23.09 16.71
CA TYR A 129 20.99 -24.46 16.18
C TYR A 129 20.74 -24.40 14.68
N LEU A 130 21.51 -25.18 13.90
CA LEU A 130 21.29 -25.34 12.47
C LEU A 130 20.55 -26.65 12.21
N LEU A 131 19.37 -26.57 11.60
CA LEU A 131 18.60 -27.69 11.09
C LEU A 131 18.90 -27.87 9.59
N SER A 132 19.39 -29.05 9.20
CA SER A 132 19.77 -29.41 7.82
C SER A 132 18.97 -30.58 7.23
N GLU A 133 17.93 -31.05 7.92
CA GLU A 133 16.96 -32.02 7.38
C GLU A 133 15.52 -31.51 7.53
N ASN A 134 14.62 -31.96 6.64
CA ASN A 134 13.20 -31.63 6.75
C ASN A 134 12.57 -32.32 7.95
N ILE A 135 11.56 -31.70 8.54
CA ILE A 135 10.76 -32.30 9.60
C ILE A 135 9.30 -32.38 9.14
N VAL A 136 8.70 -33.56 9.27
CA VAL A 136 7.27 -33.77 9.04
C VAL A 136 6.61 -34.31 10.31
N VAL A 137 5.59 -33.59 10.80
CA VAL A 137 4.82 -33.95 11.99
C VAL A 137 3.48 -34.57 11.55
N LEU A 138 3.23 -35.83 11.87
CA LEU A 138 2.00 -36.50 11.45
C LEU A 138 0.83 -36.22 12.40
N GLY A 139 -0.38 -36.54 11.95
CA GLY A 139 -1.61 -36.40 12.74
C GLY A 139 -1.50 -37.14 14.08
N GLY A 140 -1.96 -36.48 15.15
CA GLY A 140 -1.84 -36.98 16.52
C GLY A 140 -0.45 -36.78 17.16
N ALA A 141 0.52 -36.18 16.47
CA ALA A 141 1.77 -35.72 17.07
C ALA A 141 1.75 -34.21 17.31
N THR A 142 2.50 -33.76 18.31
CA THR A 142 2.79 -32.34 18.55
C THR A 142 4.30 -32.12 18.47
N LEU A 143 4.73 -31.14 17.68
CA LEU A 143 6.09 -30.59 17.75
C LEU A 143 6.07 -29.33 18.61
N ASN A 144 6.79 -29.36 19.73
CA ASN A 144 6.88 -28.30 20.72
C ASN A 144 8.29 -27.69 20.76
N LEU A 145 8.43 -26.53 20.11
CA LEU A 145 9.66 -25.75 20.06
C LEU A 145 9.56 -24.59 21.06
N GLU A 146 9.98 -24.86 22.30
CA GLU A 146 9.94 -23.87 23.37
C GLU A 146 11.31 -23.63 23.96
N SER A 147 11.60 -22.37 24.28
CA SER A 147 12.80 -21.98 25.01
C SER A 147 12.52 -20.76 25.88
N ALA A 148 12.71 -20.91 27.19
CA ALA A 148 12.54 -19.80 28.14
C ALA A 148 13.68 -18.77 28.05
N ASP A 149 14.87 -19.22 27.65
CA ASP A 149 16.09 -18.39 27.55
C ASP A 149 16.28 -17.78 26.15
N GLY A 150 15.31 -18.00 25.25
CA GLY A 150 15.42 -17.65 23.83
C GLY A 150 16.31 -18.64 23.09
N LEU A 151 15.89 -19.03 21.90
CA LEU A 151 16.66 -19.94 21.05
C LEU A 151 16.55 -19.48 19.61
N THR A 152 17.67 -19.51 18.87
CA THR A 152 17.67 -19.27 17.43
C THR A 152 17.81 -20.60 16.70
N LEU A 153 16.79 -20.96 15.94
CA LEU A 153 16.78 -22.09 15.00
C LEU A 153 17.02 -21.56 13.58
N ARG A 154 18.20 -21.84 13.04
CA ARG A 154 18.57 -21.62 11.65
C ARG A 154 18.12 -22.82 10.83
N MET A 155 17.35 -22.58 9.79
CA MET A 155 16.93 -23.61 8.83
C MET A 155 17.76 -23.47 7.57
N GLN A 156 18.48 -24.54 7.20
CA GLN A 156 19.37 -24.53 6.05
C GLN A 156 18.61 -24.17 4.76
N SER A 157 19.21 -23.28 3.98
CA SER A 157 18.73 -22.85 2.67
C SER A 157 19.93 -22.45 1.81
N GLN A 158 20.13 -23.17 0.72
CA GLN A 158 21.27 -23.07 -0.18
C GLN A 158 20.82 -23.31 -1.63
N ALA A 159 21.70 -23.01 -2.58
CA ALA A 159 21.42 -23.13 -4.01
C ALA A 159 20.90 -24.50 -4.46
N ASP A 160 21.21 -25.57 -3.74
CA ASP A 160 20.83 -26.95 -4.06
C ASP A 160 19.71 -27.52 -3.18
N ALA A 161 19.41 -26.91 -2.01
CA ALA A 161 18.43 -27.43 -1.06
C ALA A 161 17.95 -26.39 -0.05
N PHE A 162 16.68 -26.51 0.35
CA PHE A 162 16.12 -25.82 1.51
C PHE A 162 15.47 -26.81 2.48
N VAL A 163 15.31 -26.38 3.73
CA VAL A 163 14.67 -27.15 4.80
C VAL A 163 13.25 -26.65 5.07
N SER A 164 12.34 -27.58 5.35
CA SER A 164 10.96 -27.29 5.75
C SER A 164 10.60 -27.97 7.08
N ILE A 165 9.75 -27.31 7.85
CA ILE A 165 9.01 -27.95 8.95
C ILE A 165 7.54 -27.95 8.55
N VAL A 166 6.98 -29.14 8.34
CA VAL A 166 5.62 -29.33 7.86
C VAL A 166 4.82 -30.19 8.82
N THR A 167 3.59 -29.81 9.15
CA THR A 167 2.65 -30.71 9.85
C THR A 167 1.59 -31.23 8.89
N PHE A 168 1.14 -32.48 9.10
CA PHE A 168 0.05 -33.14 8.40
C PHE A 168 -1.01 -33.56 9.42
N GLY A 169 -1.96 -32.68 9.72
CA GLY A 169 -2.98 -32.86 10.76
C GLY A 169 -2.43 -32.90 12.18
N GLY A 170 -1.12 -32.67 12.36
CA GLY A 170 -0.45 -32.58 13.65
C GLY A 170 -0.46 -31.15 14.21
N SER A 171 0.12 -31.00 15.39
CA SER A 171 0.21 -29.72 16.09
C SER A 171 1.62 -29.13 16.02
N LEU A 172 1.72 -27.82 15.78
CA LEU A 172 2.96 -27.07 15.92
C LEU A 172 2.83 -26.04 17.04
N LYS A 173 3.74 -26.09 18.01
CA LYS A 173 3.88 -25.08 19.07
C LYS A 173 5.26 -24.47 19.01
N ILE A 174 5.32 -23.14 18.96
CA ILE A 174 6.55 -22.34 19.04
C ILE A 174 6.33 -21.32 20.14
N ALA A 175 7.16 -21.34 21.19
CA ALA A 175 7.04 -20.34 22.25
C ALA A 175 8.40 -19.87 22.80
N GLY A 176 8.52 -18.55 22.96
CA GLY A 176 9.56 -17.91 23.76
C GLY A 176 8.97 -17.10 24.92
N THR A 177 9.78 -16.18 25.45
CA THR A 177 9.33 -15.12 26.37
C THR A 177 9.38 -13.76 25.67
N PRO A 178 8.65 -12.74 26.15
CA PRO A 178 8.74 -11.40 25.57
C PRO A 178 10.17 -10.84 25.54
N GLU A 179 10.99 -11.17 26.55
CA GLU A 179 12.39 -10.74 26.66
C GLU A 179 13.34 -11.62 25.82
N HIS A 180 12.99 -12.90 25.64
CA HIS A 180 13.79 -13.88 24.92
C HIS A 180 12.92 -14.67 23.93
N PRO A 181 12.60 -14.07 22.76
CA PRO A 181 11.74 -14.71 21.80
C PRO A 181 12.40 -15.95 21.18
N PHE A 182 11.58 -16.92 20.78
CA PHE A 182 12.05 -18.04 19.97
C PHE A 182 12.21 -17.59 18.52
N ALA A 183 13.43 -17.60 17.99
CA ALA A 183 13.74 -17.11 16.65
C ALA A 183 13.89 -18.27 15.66
N ILE A 184 13.26 -18.16 14.49
CA ILE A 184 13.42 -19.06 13.35
C ILE A 184 13.80 -18.23 12.13
N GLN A 185 14.86 -18.63 11.43
CA GLN A 185 15.33 -17.92 10.24
C GLN A 185 15.85 -18.86 9.17
N SER A 186 15.68 -18.48 7.91
CA SER A 186 16.37 -19.14 6.80
C SER A 186 17.84 -18.76 6.78
N TRP A 187 18.72 -19.73 6.51
CA TRP A 187 20.15 -19.56 6.69
C TRP A 187 20.97 -20.31 5.63
N ASP A 188 21.82 -19.58 4.92
CA ASP A 188 22.85 -20.17 4.08
C ASP A 188 24.08 -20.48 4.93
N ALA A 189 24.26 -21.75 5.24
CA ALA A 189 25.40 -22.24 6.02
C ALA A 189 26.74 -22.13 5.27
N GLY A 190 26.71 -22.09 3.93
CA GLY A 190 27.88 -21.99 3.06
C GLY A 190 28.39 -20.55 2.99
N ALA A 191 27.49 -19.59 2.89
CA ALA A 191 27.81 -18.17 3.01
C ALA A 191 27.99 -17.72 4.48
N GLY A 192 27.41 -18.44 5.44
CA GLY A 192 27.42 -18.07 6.85
C GLY A 192 26.53 -16.85 7.14
N THR A 193 25.43 -16.69 6.40
CA THR A 193 24.54 -15.52 6.50
C THR A 193 23.07 -15.91 6.40
N VAL A 194 22.15 -14.98 6.73
CA VAL A 194 20.72 -15.15 6.49
C VAL A 194 20.47 -15.27 5.00
N ASP A 195 19.70 -16.27 4.59
CA ASP A 195 19.33 -16.41 3.18
C ASP A 195 18.19 -15.44 2.83
N THR A 196 18.49 -14.47 1.97
CA THR A 196 17.51 -13.50 1.45
C THR A 196 17.14 -13.76 -0.01
N SER A 197 17.77 -14.74 -0.66
CA SER A 197 17.42 -15.14 -2.02
C SER A 197 16.16 -15.99 -2.00
N THR A 198 15.32 -15.87 -3.03
CA THR A 198 14.19 -16.78 -3.23
C THR A 198 14.36 -17.63 -4.49
N ASN A 199 15.34 -17.32 -5.34
CA ASN A 199 15.51 -17.92 -6.68
C ASN A 199 15.69 -19.45 -6.64
N ASP A 200 16.32 -19.92 -5.58
CA ASP A 200 16.69 -21.30 -5.25
C ASP A 200 15.77 -21.93 -4.20
N GLY A 201 14.68 -21.23 -3.85
CA GLY A 201 13.81 -21.60 -2.76
C GLY A 201 14.38 -21.12 -1.42
N ARG A 202 13.53 -21.16 -0.40
CA ARG A 202 13.89 -20.70 0.94
C ARG A 202 13.22 -21.54 2.00
N ALA A 203 13.88 -21.71 3.13
CA ALA A 203 13.33 -22.47 4.23
C ALA A 203 11.97 -21.92 4.69
N TYR A 204 11.04 -22.78 5.08
CA TYR A 204 9.68 -22.36 5.44
C TYR A 204 8.99 -23.29 6.47
N LEU A 205 7.91 -22.79 7.04
CA LEU A 205 7.04 -23.48 7.99
C LEU A 205 5.65 -23.66 7.37
N ARG A 206 5.09 -24.86 7.46
CA ARG A 206 3.71 -25.10 6.98
C ARG A 206 2.94 -26.01 7.92
N VAL A 207 1.70 -25.65 8.19
CA VAL A 207 0.76 -26.46 8.97
C VAL A 207 -0.36 -26.89 8.03
N ILE A 208 -0.40 -28.17 7.67
CA ILE A 208 -1.39 -28.73 6.75
C ILE A 208 -2.50 -29.40 7.56
N GLY A 209 -3.62 -28.70 7.76
CA GLY A 209 -4.64 -29.06 8.75
C GLY A 209 -4.08 -29.09 10.18
N GLY A 210 -4.90 -29.49 11.14
CA GLY A 210 -4.51 -29.48 12.57
C GLY A 210 -4.47 -28.07 13.17
N ASN A 211 -3.51 -27.81 14.05
CA ASN A 211 -3.46 -26.59 14.85
C ASN A 211 -2.04 -26.03 15.06
N ALA A 212 -1.94 -24.71 15.10
CA ALA A 212 -0.70 -23.99 15.38
C ALA A 212 -0.85 -23.06 16.59
N SER A 213 0.19 -22.98 17.42
CA SER A 213 0.34 -21.97 18.46
C SER A 213 1.73 -21.35 18.35
N VAL A 214 1.81 -20.06 18.05
CA VAL A 214 3.07 -19.32 17.93
C VAL A 214 3.02 -18.12 18.85
N GLN A 215 3.86 -18.10 19.87
CA GLN A 215 3.85 -17.05 20.89
C GLN A 215 5.26 -16.52 21.17
N ASN A 216 5.42 -15.20 21.30
CA ASN A 216 6.71 -14.56 21.62
C ASN A 216 7.84 -15.09 20.71
N ALA A 217 7.63 -14.99 19.40
CA ALA A 217 8.52 -15.58 18.41
C ALA A 217 8.98 -14.56 17.37
N SER A 218 10.13 -14.82 16.76
CA SER A 218 10.63 -14.07 15.60
C SER A 218 10.79 -15.00 14.41
N LEU A 219 10.11 -14.72 13.31
CA LEU A 219 10.18 -15.48 12.07
C LEU A 219 10.76 -14.57 11.00
N SER A 220 11.90 -14.94 10.41
CA SER A 220 12.57 -14.05 9.48
C SER A 220 13.13 -14.71 8.24
N SER A 221 13.00 -14.00 7.11
CA SER A 221 13.49 -14.41 5.80
C SER A 221 13.05 -15.84 5.46
N LEU A 222 11.79 -16.18 5.69
CA LEU A 222 11.25 -17.50 5.35
C LEU A 222 10.44 -17.48 4.05
N GLY A 223 10.47 -18.60 3.35
CA GLY A 223 9.58 -18.93 2.24
C GLY A 223 9.82 -18.17 0.94
N PHE A 224 9.17 -18.63 -0.12
CA PHE A 224 9.39 -18.22 -1.51
C PHE A 224 8.11 -18.46 -2.34
N TRP A 225 7.93 -17.64 -3.37
CA TRP A 225 6.98 -17.78 -4.48
C TRP A 225 5.48 -17.97 -4.17
N SER A 226 5.07 -19.11 -3.61
CA SER A 226 3.67 -19.46 -3.39
C SER A 226 3.21 -19.16 -1.96
N GLY A 227 1.90 -19.11 -1.73
CA GLY A 227 1.36 -18.99 -0.37
C GLY A 227 1.73 -20.17 0.52
N ASP A 228 1.67 -21.38 -0.04
CA ASP A 228 1.97 -22.65 0.63
C ASP A 228 3.43 -22.75 1.10
N THR A 229 4.34 -22.13 0.36
CA THR A 229 5.77 -22.04 0.67
C THR A 229 6.17 -20.64 1.13
N GLY A 230 5.22 -19.77 1.49
CA GLY A 230 5.39 -18.33 1.58
C GLY A 230 6.16 -17.80 2.79
N GLY A 231 6.32 -18.62 3.82
CA GLY A 231 7.00 -18.24 5.07
C GLY A 231 6.43 -19.07 6.23
N LEU A 232 5.45 -18.51 6.93
CA LEU A 232 4.54 -19.27 7.79
C LEU A 232 3.22 -19.47 7.04
N ALA A 233 2.94 -20.72 6.66
CA ALA A 233 1.73 -21.09 5.95
C ALA A 233 0.82 -21.97 6.83
N LEU A 234 -0.45 -21.60 6.93
CA LEU A 234 -1.50 -22.36 7.61
C LEU A 234 -2.51 -22.78 6.55
N THR A 235 -2.51 -24.03 6.14
CA THR A 235 -3.32 -24.50 5.02
C THR A 235 -4.17 -25.68 5.45
N GLY A 236 -5.49 -25.55 5.51
CA GLY A 236 -6.37 -26.71 5.64
C GLY A 236 -6.44 -27.54 4.36
N THR A 237 -7.11 -28.68 4.46
CA THR A 237 -7.57 -29.47 3.32
C THR A 237 -9.07 -29.69 3.56
N HIS A 238 -9.94 -29.07 2.76
CA HIS A 238 -11.40 -29.09 2.98
C HIS A 238 -11.98 -30.50 3.23
N PRO A 239 -12.76 -30.71 4.32
CA PRO A 239 -13.50 -31.95 4.55
C PRO A 239 -15.00 -31.81 4.28
N VAL A 240 -15.62 -32.90 3.79
CA VAL A 240 -17.05 -33.18 4.06
C VAL A 240 -17.09 -34.11 5.27
N THR A 241 -17.72 -33.61 6.35
CA THR A 241 -18.05 -34.25 7.64
C THR A 241 -17.00 -34.36 8.74
N GLY A 242 -17.42 -33.87 9.92
CA GLY A 242 -17.38 -34.62 11.19
C GLY A 242 -16.04 -34.69 11.91
N PHE A 243 -15.94 -33.96 13.02
CA PHE A 243 -14.94 -34.24 14.05
C PHE A 243 -15.10 -35.68 14.55
N ASP A 244 -14.04 -36.47 14.43
CA ASP A 244 -13.79 -37.58 15.35
C ASP A 244 -12.50 -37.31 16.12
N ALA A 245 -12.62 -37.44 17.43
CA ALA A 245 -11.59 -37.16 18.41
C ALA A 245 -10.37 -38.09 18.24
N ALA A 246 -9.23 -37.59 18.72
CA ALA A 246 -7.98 -38.30 18.87
C ALA A 246 -8.20 -39.78 19.24
N THR A 247 -7.74 -40.67 18.36
CA THR A 247 -7.58 -42.09 18.71
C THR A 247 -6.30 -42.23 19.53
N ASP A 248 -6.39 -43.01 20.61
CA ASP A 248 -5.30 -43.30 21.54
C ASP A 248 -4.03 -43.74 20.79
N ALA A 249 -2.98 -42.92 20.87
CA ALA A 249 -1.67 -43.22 20.32
C ALA A 249 -0.90 -44.12 21.31
N ALA A 250 -0.52 -45.32 20.86
CA ALA A 250 0.39 -46.18 21.61
C ALA A 250 1.76 -45.49 21.80
N GLU A 251 2.32 -45.61 23.00
CA GLU A 251 3.59 -45.02 23.40
C GLU A 251 4.76 -45.75 22.72
N ALA A 252 5.45 -45.08 21.80
CA ALA A 252 6.67 -45.60 21.18
C ALA A 252 7.91 -45.05 21.91
N PRO A 253 8.92 -45.89 22.21
CA PRO A 253 10.16 -45.46 22.85
C PRO A 253 10.96 -44.51 21.95
N ALA A 254 11.57 -43.49 22.54
CA ALA A 254 12.56 -42.66 21.86
C ALA A 254 13.86 -43.45 21.70
N VAL A 255 14.14 -43.94 20.49
CA VAL A 255 15.42 -44.56 20.13
C VAL A 255 16.40 -43.47 19.69
N ALA A 256 17.66 -43.56 20.10
CA ALA A 256 18.70 -42.63 19.66
C ALA A 256 18.90 -42.76 18.14
N GLY A 257 18.74 -41.64 17.42
CA GLY A 257 18.73 -41.61 15.96
C GLY A 257 17.47 -42.26 15.34
N ALA A 258 16.75 -41.50 14.51
CA ALA A 258 15.61 -42.03 13.77
C ALA A 258 16.03 -43.02 12.66
N ARG A 259 15.35 -44.18 12.60
CA ARG A 259 15.60 -45.26 11.62
C ARG A 259 15.33 -44.78 10.20
N LEU A 260 16.28 -44.99 9.29
CA LEU A 260 16.12 -44.70 7.87
C LEU A 260 15.37 -45.83 7.16
N LEU A 261 14.27 -45.50 6.48
CA LEU A 261 13.48 -46.48 5.72
C LEU A 261 14.06 -46.64 4.30
N PRO A 262 14.24 -47.88 3.81
CA PRO A 262 14.82 -48.14 2.49
C PRO A 262 13.91 -47.66 1.35
N SER A 263 14.52 -47.01 0.36
CA SER A 263 13.88 -46.56 -0.87
C SER A 263 13.31 -47.75 -1.63
N GLY A 264 11.97 -47.82 -1.78
CA GLY A 264 11.30 -48.85 -2.59
C GLY A 264 10.55 -49.95 -1.83
N ALA A 265 10.80 -50.13 -0.52
CA ALA A 265 10.05 -51.13 0.29
C ALA A 265 8.57 -50.77 0.48
N LEU A 266 8.18 -49.52 0.21
CA LEU A 266 6.84 -49.00 0.44
C LEU A 266 6.11 -48.58 -0.85
N ALA A 267 6.76 -48.71 -2.01
CA ALA A 267 6.27 -48.23 -3.31
C ALA A 267 5.32 -49.21 -4.03
N ASN A 268 5.24 -50.47 -3.59
CA ASN A 268 4.43 -51.51 -4.23
C ASN A 268 3.26 -51.90 -3.33
N GLY A 269 2.10 -51.27 -3.55
CA GLY A 269 0.83 -51.69 -2.95
C GLY A 269 -0.15 -50.53 -2.84
N ALA A 270 -1.37 -50.77 -3.36
CA ALA A 270 -2.58 -49.94 -3.42
C ALA A 270 -2.52 -48.52 -2.82
N ASP A 271 -3.02 -47.53 -3.58
CA ASP A 271 -3.23 -46.14 -3.17
C ASP A 271 -3.85 -46.08 -1.76
N PRO A 272 -3.07 -45.75 -0.72
CA PRO A 272 -3.63 -45.45 0.58
C PRO A 272 -4.49 -44.19 0.40
N VAL A 273 -5.75 -44.22 0.86
CA VAL A 273 -6.55 -43.00 0.93
C VAL A 273 -5.84 -42.06 1.90
N ALA A 274 -5.20 -41.04 1.35
CA ALA A 274 -4.45 -40.07 2.13
C ALA A 274 -5.43 -39.38 3.12
N PRO A 275 -5.16 -39.40 4.44
CA PRO A 275 -6.14 -38.93 5.43
C PRO A 275 -6.38 -37.44 5.29
N ASP A 276 -7.63 -37.02 5.18
CA ASP A 276 -8.04 -35.61 5.10
C ASP A 276 -7.84 -34.92 6.46
N TYR A 277 -7.19 -33.75 6.46
CA TYR A 277 -6.75 -33.07 7.69
C TYR A 277 -7.65 -31.89 8.09
N GLY A 278 -8.71 -31.62 7.32
CA GLY A 278 -9.73 -30.65 7.65
C GLY A 278 -9.25 -29.19 7.67
N TYR A 279 -10.05 -28.32 8.30
CA TYR A 279 -9.68 -26.91 8.51
C TYR A 279 -8.49 -26.80 9.46
N VAL A 280 -7.60 -25.85 9.18
CA VAL A 280 -6.55 -25.45 10.13
C VAL A 280 -7.08 -24.38 11.09
N SER A 281 -6.60 -24.40 12.33
CA SER A 281 -6.82 -23.33 13.32
C SER A 281 -5.50 -22.86 13.89
N ALA A 282 -5.42 -21.60 14.33
CA ALA A 282 -4.17 -21.08 14.88
C ALA A 282 -4.36 -19.94 15.88
N ALA A 283 -3.44 -19.87 16.83
CA ALA A 283 -3.22 -18.72 17.68
C ALA A 283 -1.80 -18.19 17.46
N ILE A 284 -1.70 -16.94 17.00
CA ILE A 284 -0.44 -16.24 16.77
C ILE A 284 -0.46 -14.99 17.66
N ASP A 285 0.48 -14.90 18.59
CA ASP A 285 0.45 -13.89 19.66
C ASP A 285 1.85 -13.32 19.94
N ASN A 286 1.99 -12.00 19.92
CA ASN A 286 3.26 -11.31 20.12
C ASN A 286 4.41 -11.87 19.23
N VAL A 287 4.16 -11.96 17.92
CA VAL A 287 5.12 -12.48 16.95
C VAL A 287 5.69 -11.35 16.11
N THR A 288 6.99 -11.41 15.80
CA THR A 288 7.62 -10.54 14.81
C THR A 288 7.94 -11.34 13.55
N VAL A 289 7.40 -10.92 12.41
CA VAL A 289 7.64 -11.50 11.10
C VAL A 289 8.36 -10.49 10.22
N THR A 290 9.52 -10.84 9.67
CA THR A 290 10.33 -9.89 8.87
C THR A 290 10.94 -10.53 7.63
N GLY A 291 10.75 -9.92 6.45
CA GLY A 291 11.42 -10.36 5.22
C GLY A 291 10.95 -11.71 4.65
N ASN A 292 9.86 -12.25 5.16
CA ASN A 292 9.23 -13.44 4.58
C ASN A 292 8.67 -13.14 3.19
N THR A 293 8.39 -14.15 2.39
CA THR A 293 7.78 -13.91 1.07
C THR A 293 6.35 -13.42 1.22
N PHE A 294 5.52 -14.20 1.91
CA PHE A 294 4.31 -13.75 2.57
C PHE A 294 4.60 -13.71 4.06
N GLY A 295 4.19 -12.65 4.76
CA GLY A 295 4.40 -12.61 6.21
C GLY A 295 3.77 -13.82 6.88
N ILE A 296 2.44 -13.92 6.74
CA ILE A 296 1.65 -15.07 7.19
C ILE A 296 0.62 -15.38 6.10
N PHE A 297 0.56 -16.62 5.67
CA PHE A 297 -0.41 -17.09 4.68
C PHE A 297 -1.36 -18.09 5.33
N VAL A 298 -2.67 -17.89 5.12
CA VAL A 298 -3.72 -18.75 5.68
C VAL A 298 -4.72 -19.10 4.60
N SER A 299 -5.04 -20.39 4.47
CA SER A 299 -6.08 -20.91 3.58
C SER A 299 -6.82 -22.04 4.25
N ASP A 300 -8.10 -22.21 3.94
CA ASP A 300 -8.93 -23.31 4.42
C ASP A 300 -8.88 -23.40 5.96
N ALA A 301 -9.19 -22.30 6.62
CA ALA A 301 -8.99 -22.14 8.05
C ALA A 301 -10.25 -21.66 8.77
N LYS A 302 -10.34 -21.99 10.05
CA LYS A 302 -11.42 -21.53 10.92
C LYS A 302 -10.88 -21.11 12.27
N GLY A 303 -11.35 -19.97 12.79
CA GLY A 303 -11.00 -19.55 14.15
C GLY A 303 -9.55 -19.12 14.29
N VAL A 304 -8.93 -18.58 13.24
CA VAL A 304 -7.55 -18.09 13.32
C VAL A 304 -7.53 -16.79 14.12
N THR A 305 -6.64 -16.69 15.09
CA THR A 305 -6.43 -15.49 15.89
C THR A 305 -5.00 -15.00 15.72
N VAL A 306 -4.85 -13.73 15.34
CA VAL A 306 -3.55 -13.03 15.26
C VAL A 306 -3.61 -11.81 16.16
N ARG A 307 -2.75 -11.76 17.18
CA ARG A 307 -2.74 -10.71 18.19
C ARG A 307 -1.36 -10.12 18.38
N ASP A 308 -1.30 -8.81 18.60
CA ASP A 308 -0.11 -8.06 19.02
C ASP A 308 1.14 -8.38 18.19
N THR A 309 0.94 -8.65 16.90
CA THR A 309 1.95 -9.16 15.99
C THR A 309 2.48 -8.03 15.11
N ARG A 310 3.76 -8.08 14.76
CA ARG A 310 4.39 -7.15 13.81
C ARG A 310 4.83 -7.91 12.57
N ILE A 311 4.33 -7.51 11.40
CA ILE A 311 4.70 -8.06 10.10
C ILE A 311 5.33 -6.95 9.28
N SER A 312 6.54 -7.15 8.77
CA SER A 312 7.19 -6.10 7.99
C SER A 312 8.12 -6.60 6.90
N GLY A 313 8.23 -5.81 5.82
CA GLY A 313 9.19 -6.08 4.76
C GLY A 313 8.90 -7.36 3.97
N SER A 314 7.66 -7.85 3.95
CA SER A 314 7.33 -9.04 3.18
C SER A 314 7.47 -8.78 1.68
N LEU A 315 7.94 -9.77 0.93
CA LEU A 315 8.20 -9.66 -0.52
C LEU A 315 6.91 -9.62 -1.36
N VAL A 316 5.78 -9.99 -0.77
CA VAL A 316 4.44 -9.91 -1.36
C VAL A 316 3.51 -9.18 -0.39
N ASN A 317 2.66 -9.90 0.34
CA ASN A 317 1.71 -9.33 1.30
C ASN A 317 2.16 -9.58 2.74
N GLY A 318 1.68 -8.75 3.67
CA GLY A 318 1.87 -8.94 5.11
C GLY A 318 1.12 -10.17 5.64
N LEU A 319 -0.18 -10.05 5.87
CA LEU A 319 -1.06 -11.16 6.28
C LEU A 319 -2.08 -11.44 5.18
N VAL A 320 -2.22 -12.70 4.78
CA VAL A 320 -3.17 -13.13 3.75
C VAL A 320 -4.11 -14.21 4.28
N PHE A 321 -5.40 -13.93 4.22
CA PHE A 321 -6.48 -14.90 4.38
C PHE A 321 -7.02 -15.27 3.01
N HIS A 322 -6.35 -16.23 2.38
CA HIS A 322 -6.64 -16.69 1.04
C HIS A 322 -7.60 -17.87 1.08
N ARG A 323 -8.83 -17.68 0.61
CA ARG A 323 -9.85 -18.71 0.41
C ARG A 323 -10.26 -19.52 1.64
N PHE A 324 -11.59 -19.58 1.84
CA PHE A 324 -12.24 -20.43 2.82
C PHE A 324 -11.71 -20.24 4.25
N VAL A 325 -11.29 -19.01 4.57
CA VAL A 325 -10.97 -18.58 5.94
C VAL A 325 -12.23 -18.01 6.57
N THR A 326 -12.64 -18.56 7.71
CA THR A 326 -13.87 -18.16 8.42
C THR A 326 -13.63 -17.87 9.89
N ASP A 327 -14.50 -17.04 10.48
CA ASP A 327 -14.58 -16.78 11.91
C ASP A 327 -13.22 -16.42 12.54
N SER A 328 -12.47 -15.53 11.88
CA SER A 328 -11.08 -15.22 12.24
C SER A 328 -10.90 -13.77 12.68
N VAL A 329 -9.96 -13.54 13.59
CA VAL A 329 -9.76 -12.24 14.25
C VAL A 329 -8.30 -11.83 14.19
N VAL A 330 -8.06 -10.57 13.81
CA VAL A 330 -6.76 -9.92 13.82
C VAL A 330 -6.86 -8.68 14.69
N SER A 331 -6.10 -8.62 15.78
CA SER A 331 -6.14 -7.49 16.72
C SER A 331 -4.76 -6.97 17.10
N GLY A 332 -4.63 -5.66 17.31
CA GLY A 332 -3.37 -5.04 17.77
C GLY A 332 -2.16 -5.29 16.86
N THR A 333 -2.40 -5.70 15.61
CA THR A 333 -1.36 -6.18 14.69
C THR A 333 -0.92 -5.06 13.76
N VAL A 334 0.39 -4.93 13.57
CA VAL A 334 1.02 -3.95 12.69
C VAL A 334 1.54 -4.64 11.43
N SER A 335 1.16 -4.17 10.25
CA SER A 335 1.68 -4.64 8.96
C SER A 335 2.27 -3.47 8.18
N SER A 336 3.58 -3.47 7.97
CA SER A 336 4.28 -2.32 7.38
C SER A 336 5.31 -2.66 6.31
N ASP A 337 5.52 -1.73 5.39
CA ASP A 337 6.61 -1.79 4.43
C ASP A 337 6.60 -3.10 3.61
N ASN A 338 5.43 -3.69 3.34
CA ASN A 338 5.28 -4.88 2.49
C ASN A 338 5.21 -4.50 1.01
N ALA A 339 5.60 -5.41 0.11
CA ALA A 339 5.69 -5.12 -1.32
C ALA A 339 4.33 -4.79 -1.94
N ILE A 340 3.27 -5.48 -1.53
CA ILE A 340 1.91 -5.30 -2.03
C ILE A 340 1.04 -4.77 -0.90
N ASP A 341 0.21 -5.60 -0.26
CA ASP A 341 -0.75 -5.14 0.75
C ASP A 341 -0.29 -5.44 2.17
N GLY A 342 -0.77 -4.61 3.11
CA GLY A 342 -0.60 -4.89 4.54
C GLY A 342 -1.39 -6.12 4.98
N PHE A 343 -2.68 -6.13 4.66
CA PHE A 343 -3.61 -7.22 4.96
C PHE A 343 -4.48 -7.53 3.74
N ALA A 344 -4.67 -8.81 3.43
CA ALA A 344 -5.53 -9.24 2.33
C ALA A 344 -6.50 -10.33 2.79
N VAL A 345 -7.76 -10.18 2.43
CA VAL A 345 -8.80 -11.22 2.54
C VAL A 345 -9.30 -11.49 1.14
N ASP A 346 -9.00 -12.67 0.62
CA ASP A 346 -9.40 -13.04 -0.73
C ASP A 346 -10.78 -13.72 -0.74
N ARG A 347 -11.29 -13.93 -1.96
CA ARG A 347 -12.56 -14.59 -2.23
C ARG A 347 -12.73 -15.88 -1.44
N SER A 348 -13.96 -16.17 -1.06
CA SER A 348 -14.34 -17.31 -0.21
C SER A 348 -14.00 -17.22 1.26
N SER A 349 -13.40 -16.11 1.71
CA SER A 349 -13.21 -15.83 3.12
C SER A 349 -14.28 -14.87 3.64
N GLN A 350 -14.79 -15.11 4.85
CA GLN A 350 -15.92 -14.36 5.43
C GLN A 350 -15.88 -14.33 6.95
N ASN A 351 -16.59 -13.37 7.54
CA ASN A 351 -16.60 -13.14 8.99
C ASN A 351 -15.18 -12.95 9.57
N VAL A 352 -14.36 -12.18 8.88
CA VAL A 352 -13.04 -11.75 9.33
C VAL A 352 -13.15 -10.41 10.03
N VAL A 353 -12.58 -10.30 11.23
CA VAL A 353 -12.58 -9.08 12.04
C VAL A 353 -11.15 -8.54 12.19
N PHE A 354 -10.91 -7.33 11.70
CA PHE A 354 -9.72 -6.53 11.99
C PHE A 354 -10.08 -5.46 13.02
N ASP A 355 -9.46 -5.51 14.20
CA ASP A 355 -9.71 -4.55 15.28
C ASP A 355 -8.42 -3.95 15.82
N GLY A 356 -8.28 -2.62 15.79
CA GLY A 356 -7.07 -1.97 16.30
C GLY A 356 -5.80 -2.31 15.50
N ILE A 357 -5.92 -2.64 14.21
CA ILE A 357 -4.74 -2.91 13.37
C ILE A 357 -4.07 -1.61 12.92
N THR A 358 -2.78 -1.70 12.59
CA THR A 358 -2.05 -0.63 11.91
C THR A 358 -1.50 -1.14 10.58
N SER A 359 -1.81 -0.45 9.48
CA SER A 359 -1.27 -0.75 8.15
C SER A 359 -0.58 0.47 7.56
N GLU A 360 0.73 0.38 7.30
CA GLU A 360 1.51 1.55 6.88
C GLU A 360 2.61 1.29 5.84
N ARG A 361 2.77 2.22 4.89
CA ARG A 361 3.86 2.21 3.89
C ARG A 361 3.93 0.93 3.05
N ASN A 362 2.80 0.27 2.84
CA ASN A 362 2.72 -0.88 1.95
C ASN A 362 2.75 -0.40 0.49
N GLY A 363 3.34 -1.21 -0.40
CA GLY A 363 3.55 -0.84 -1.79
C GLY A 363 2.27 -0.77 -2.63
N ARG A 364 1.14 -1.23 -2.08
CA ARG A 364 -0.20 -1.08 -2.65
C ARG A 364 -1.20 -0.64 -1.56
N ASP A 365 -2.08 -1.51 -1.10
CA ASP A 365 -3.21 -1.14 -0.25
C ASP A 365 -2.93 -1.44 1.24
N GLY A 366 -3.56 -0.68 2.14
CA GLY A 366 -3.48 -0.95 3.56
C GLY A 366 -4.19 -2.25 3.92
N VAL A 367 -5.46 -2.38 3.51
CA VAL A 367 -6.28 -3.59 3.62
C VAL A 367 -7.04 -3.81 2.31
N SER A 368 -7.00 -5.03 1.78
CA SER A 368 -7.78 -5.44 0.61
C SER A 368 -8.77 -6.54 0.99
N LEU A 369 -10.05 -6.33 0.67
CA LEU A 369 -11.14 -7.29 0.88
C LEU A 369 -11.77 -7.65 -0.47
N ASP A 370 -11.61 -8.88 -0.93
CA ASP A 370 -12.26 -9.40 -2.14
C ASP A 370 -13.36 -10.40 -1.75
N GLY A 371 -14.62 -9.95 -1.84
CA GLY A 371 -15.81 -10.77 -1.60
C GLY A 371 -16.50 -11.22 -2.88
N GLN A 372 -15.87 -11.05 -4.05
CA GLN A 372 -16.42 -11.48 -5.34
C GLN A 372 -16.66 -12.99 -5.35
N PRO A 373 -17.63 -13.46 -6.16
CA PRO A 373 -17.92 -14.88 -6.23
C PRO A 373 -16.77 -15.62 -6.92
N LEU A 374 -16.62 -16.91 -6.60
CA LEU A 374 -15.61 -17.75 -7.26
C LEU A 374 -15.97 -18.06 -8.72
N ALA A 375 -17.24 -18.01 -9.06
CA ALA A 375 -17.74 -18.18 -10.41
C ALA A 375 -18.86 -17.16 -10.71
N LEU A 376 -19.01 -16.80 -11.99
CA LEU A 376 -20.07 -15.88 -12.46
C LEU A 376 -21.29 -16.63 -13.01
N GLY A 377 -21.27 -17.96 -13.00
CA GLY A 377 -22.32 -18.79 -13.58
C GLY A 377 -21.98 -20.29 -13.55
N PRO A 378 -22.74 -21.13 -14.29
CA PRO A 378 -22.48 -22.55 -14.39
C PRO A 378 -21.03 -22.83 -14.81
N ASN A 379 -20.37 -23.72 -14.09
CA ASN A 379 -18.96 -24.04 -14.30
C ASN A 379 -18.72 -25.54 -14.05
N ALA A 380 -17.64 -26.05 -14.65
CA ALA A 380 -17.33 -27.49 -14.66
C ALA A 380 -17.08 -28.10 -13.26
N ARG A 381 -16.81 -27.27 -12.25
CA ARG A 381 -16.56 -27.70 -10.86
C ARG A 381 -17.76 -27.52 -9.93
N GLY A 382 -18.89 -26.99 -10.43
CA GLY A 382 -20.04 -26.66 -9.60
C GLY A 382 -19.74 -25.59 -8.54
N THR A 383 -18.72 -24.77 -8.74
CA THR A 383 -18.26 -23.75 -7.81
C THR A 383 -19.35 -22.71 -7.55
N ALA A 384 -19.47 -22.27 -6.29
CA ALA A 384 -20.49 -21.33 -5.84
C ALA A 384 -20.40 -19.97 -6.56
N VAL A 385 -21.56 -19.36 -6.75
CA VAL A 385 -21.74 -18.01 -7.32
C VAL A 385 -22.13 -16.98 -6.23
N ASP A 386 -22.06 -17.39 -4.96
CA ASP A 386 -22.40 -16.55 -3.82
C ASP A 386 -21.31 -15.51 -3.54
N LEU A 387 -21.74 -14.37 -3.00
CA LEU A 387 -20.85 -13.33 -2.48
C LEU A 387 -20.39 -13.68 -1.06
N TYR A 388 -19.13 -13.37 -0.77
CA TYR A 388 -18.53 -13.56 0.55
C TYR A 388 -18.45 -12.23 1.30
N GLY A 389 -18.58 -12.25 2.62
CA GLY A 389 -18.87 -11.02 3.34
C GLY A 389 -18.75 -11.08 4.85
N ASP A 390 -19.49 -10.19 5.52
CA ASP A 390 -19.54 -10.08 6.98
C ASP A 390 -18.17 -9.72 7.61
N ASN A 391 -17.29 -9.10 6.81
CA ASN A 391 -15.95 -8.67 7.22
C ASN A 391 -15.99 -7.27 7.84
N ARG A 392 -15.16 -7.02 8.86
CA ARG A 392 -15.16 -5.77 9.62
C ARG A 392 -13.76 -5.23 9.83
N ILE A 393 -13.60 -3.92 9.69
CA ILE A 393 -12.39 -3.16 10.05
C ILE A 393 -12.81 -2.08 11.06
N THR A 394 -12.36 -2.20 12.31
CA THR A 394 -12.73 -1.29 13.39
C THR A 394 -11.52 -0.73 14.12
N ASN A 395 -11.64 0.48 14.65
CA ASN A 395 -10.64 1.11 15.53
C ASN A 395 -9.19 1.13 14.97
N SER A 396 -9.04 1.14 13.64
CA SER A 396 -7.77 0.85 12.97
C SER A 396 -7.06 2.11 12.45
N THR A 397 -5.77 2.00 12.14
CA THR A 397 -4.98 3.08 11.54
C THR A 397 -4.38 2.61 10.21
N LEU A 398 -4.72 3.28 9.11
CA LEU A 398 -4.25 2.92 7.76
C LEU A 398 -3.65 4.15 7.08
N ARG A 399 -2.33 4.18 6.96
CA ARG A 399 -1.64 5.40 6.53
C ARG A 399 -0.49 5.19 5.57
N ASP A 400 -0.30 6.17 4.70
CA ASP A 400 0.87 6.26 3.83
C ASP A 400 1.07 5.00 2.95
N ASN A 401 -0.01 4.26 2.66
CA ASN A 401 0.03 3.15 1.70
C ASN A 401 -0.02 3.73 0.29
N ALA A 402 0.72 3.12 -0.64
CA ALA A 402 0.96 3.71 -1.95
C ALA A 402 -0.33 3.92 -2.78
N ARG A 403 -1.37 3.13 -2.52
CA ARG A 403 -2.64 3.17 -3.22
C ARG A 403 -3.78 3.49 -2.26
N TYR A 404 -4.55 2.53 -1.78
CA TYR A 404 -5.72 2.79 -0.95
C TYR A 404 -5.46 2.48 0.52
N GLY A 405 -6.13 3.21 1.42
CA GLY A 405 -6.22 2.78 2.81
C GLY A 405 -6.95 1.44 2.89
N VAL A 406 -8.14 1.37 2.32
CA VAL A 406 -8.97 0.17 2.23
C VAL A 406 -9.52 -0.01 0.80
N GLU A 407 -9.35 -1.20 0.22
CA GLU A 407 -10.10 -1.65 -0.96
C GLU A 407 -11.13 -2.71 -0.57
N ILE A 408 -12.38 -2.52 -1.02
CA ILE A 408 -13.47 -3.50 -0.92
C ILE A 408 -13.96 -3.79 -2.34
N SER A 409 -13.74 -5.02 -2.79
CA SER A 409 -14.13 -5.50 -4.12
C SER A 409 -15.17 -6.60 -3.99
N GLY A 410 -16.40 -6.33 -4.43
CA GLY A 410 -17.51 -7.27 -4.29
C GLY A 410 -17.86 -7.57 -2.83
N GLY A 411 -18.60 -8.65 -2.62
CA GLY A 411 -18.99 -9.11 -1.29
C GLY A 411 -20.25 -8.45 -0.71
N ARG A 412 -20.55 -8.80 0.54
CA ARG A 412 -21.72 -8.27 1.27
C ARG A 412 -21.42 -7.93 2.73
N ASN A 413 -22.21 -7.04 3.33
CA ASN A 413 -22.19 -6.73 4.77
C ASN A 413 -20.78 -6.41 5.29
N VAL A 414 -20.09 -5.46 4.66
CA VAL A 414 -18.74 -5.06 5.08
C VAL A 414 -18.80 -3.78 5.88
N GLU A 415 -18.09 -3.74 7.01
CA GLU A 415 -18.01 -2.56 7.88
C GLU A 415 -16.60 -1.99 7.92
N VAL A 416 -16.48 -0.67 7.77
CA VAL A 416 -15.27 0.10 8.09
C VAL A 416 -15.67 1.21 9.04
N SER A 417 -15.29 1.11 10.31
CA SER A 417 -15.71 2.09 11.30
C SER A 417 -14.62 2.52 12.29
N LYS A 418 -14.78 3.71 12.86
CA LYS A 418 -13.94 4.26 13.94
C LYS A 418 -12.44 4.27 13.63
N SER A 419 -12.07 4.33 12.35
CA SER A 419 -10.70 4.18 11.89
C SER A 419 -10.09 5.50 11.42
N ARG A 420 -8.77 5.63 11.54
CA ARG A 420 -7.98 6.76 11.05
C ARG A 420 -7.29 6.38 9.75
N ILE A 421 -7.59 7.08 8.66
CA ILE A 421 -7.06 6.77 7.33
C ILE A 421 -6.39 8.02 6.78
N ALA A 422 -5.08 7.95 6.47
CA ALA A 422 -4.30 9.15 6.16
C ALA A 422 -3.27 8.96 5.03
N GLY A 423 -3.11 9.96 4.15
CA GLY A 423 -1.95 10.02 3.25
C GLY A 423 -1.85 8.94 2.16
N ASN A 424 -2.95 8.26 1.82
CA ASN A 424 -2.97 7.29 0.71
C ASN A 424 -3.45 7.98 -0.59
N GLU A 425 -3.36 7.32 -1.75
CA GLU A 425 -3.93 7.81 -3.00
C GLU A 425 -5.45 8.02 -2.87
N ALA A 426 -6.14 7.07 -2.25
CA ALA A 426 -7.53 7.23 -1.80
C ALA A 426 -7.75 6.57 -0.44
N GLY A 427 -8.72 7.04 0.34
CA GLY A 427 -8.98 6.52 1.68
C GLY A 427 -9.64 5.15 1.66
N ILE A 428 -10.92 5.11 1.32
CA ILE A 428 -11.73 3.89 1.21
C ILE A 428 -12.31 3.79 -0.19
N VAL A 429 -12.08 2.68 -0.88
CA VAL A 429 -12.62 2.41 -2.22
C VAL A 429 -13.50 1.17 -2.18
N VAL A 430 -14.74 1.28 -2.65
CA VAL A 430 -15.72 0.18 -2.72
C VAL A 430 -16.15 0.01 -4.18
N ASN A 431 -16.06 -1.21 -4.70
CA ASN A 431 -16.26 -1.49 -6.12
C ASN A 431 -16.79 -2.90 -6.40
N HIS A 432 -16.99 -3.22 -7.69
CA HIS A 432 -17.41 -4.54 -8.18
C HIS A 432 -18.70 -5.11 -7.53
N GLY A 433 -19.73 -4.28 -7.38
CA GLY A 433 -21.05 -4.75 -6.98
C GLY A 433 -21.18 -5.18 -5.51
N THR A 434 -20.33 -4.66 -4.61
CA THR A 434 -20.51 -4.85 -3.17
C THR A 434 -21.91 -4.44 -2.72
N ALA A 435 -22.52 -5.22 -1.83
CA ALA A 435 -23.86 -4.97 -1.30
C ALA A 435 -23.84 -4.77 0.22
N GLY A 436 -24.39 -3.67 0.72
CA GLY A 436 -24.48 -3.43 2.17
C GLY A 436 -23.10 -3.13 2.79
N VAL A 437 -22.54 -1.98 2.43
CA VAL A 437 -21.30 -1.48 3.02
C VAL A 437 -21.65 -0.40 4.05
N SER A 438 -21.05 -0.43 5.25
CA SER A 438 -21.16 0.64 6.24
C SER A 438 -19.80 1.28 6.46
N ILE A 439 -19.71 2.57 6.17
CA ILE A 439 -18.52 3.40 6.39
C ILE A 439 -18.92 4.49 7.39
N SER A 440 -18.57 4.29 8.66
CA SER A 440 -19.01 5.22 9.71
C SER A 440 -17.96 5.62 10.74
N ASP A 441 -18.08 6.85 11.26
CA ASP A 441 -17.24 7.34 12.36
C ASP A 441 -15.73 7.32 12.05
N ASN A 442 -15.35 7.33 10.77
CA ASN A 442 -13.94 7.35 10.37
C ASN A 442 -13.41 8.77 10.29
N VAL A 443 -12.10 8.90 10.52
CA VAL A 443 -11.35 10.14 10.29
C VAL A 443 -10.45 9.92 9.08
N LEU A 444 -10.74 10.59 7.98
CA LEU A 444 -9.98 10.51 6.74
C LEU A 444 -9.26 11.84 6.49
N THR A 445 -7.94 11.80 6.37
CA THR A 445 -7.13 13.01 6.31
C THR A 445 -6.14 12.96 5.15
N ASN A 446 -6.07 14.03 4.35
CA ASN A 446 -5.05 14.24 3.32
C ASN A 446 -4.88 13.03 2.37
N GLN A 447 -5.98 12.44 1.92
CA GLN A 447 -5.92 11.52 0.79
C GLN A 447 -5.59 12.30 -0.47
N VAL A 448 -4.82 11.74 -1.41
CA VAL A 448 -4.38 12.48 -2.60
C VAL A 448 -5.57 12.80 -3.51
N LYS A 449 -6.42 11.80 -3.79
CA LYS A 449 -7.57 11.93 -4.68
C LYS A 449 -8.88 11.97 -3.89
N GLN A 450 -9.46 10.80 -3.60
CA GLN A 450 -10.75 10.71 -2.93
C GLN A 450 -10.60 10.23 -1.48
N ALA A 451 -11.35 10.81 -0.55
CA ALA A 451 -11.42 10.23 0.79
C ALA A 451 -12.23 8.93 0.78
N ILE A 452 -13.42 8.95 0.17
CA ILE A 452 -14.26 7.76 -0.02
C ILE A 452 -14.71 7.69 -1.49
N SER A 453 -14.56 6.54 -2.12
CA SER A 453 -15.03 6.30 -3.49
C SER A 453 -15.91 5.04 -3.57
N ILE A 454 -17.17 5.21 -3.95
CA ILE A 454 -18.13 4.13 -4.20
C ILE A 454 -18.39 4.03 -5.70
N ARG A 455 -18.14 2.86 -6.30
CA ARG A 455 -18.23 2.72 -7.76
C ARG A 455 -18.70 1.35 -8.24
N ASP A 456 -18.94 1.24 -9.54
CA ASP A 456 -19.08 -0.04 -10.24
C ASP A 456 -20.20 -0.94 -9.66
N THR A 457 -21.43 -0.42 -9.67
CA THR A 457 -22.68 -1.12 -9.30
C THR A 457 -22.83 -1.50 -7.82
N VAL A 458 -22.04 -0.89 -6.93
CA VAL A 458 -22.25 -1.01 -5.48
C VAL A 458 -23.67 -0.59 -5.09
N SER A 459 -24.27 -1.31 -4.15
CA SER A 459 -25.63 -1.07 -3.66
C SER A 459 -25.69 -1.01 -2.14
N ASN A 460 -26.65 -0.25 -1.60
CA ASN A 460 -26.86 -0.11 -0.16
C ASN A 460 -25.60 0.31 0.62
N ALA A 461 -24.78 1.20 0.06
CA ALA A 461 -23.67 1.79 0.79
C ALA A 461 -24.17 2.86 1.76
N GLU A 462 -23.76 2.81 3.02
CA GLU A 462 -24.06 3.81 4.04
C GLU A 462 -22.77 4.53 4.44
N ILE A 463 -22.70 5.83 4.19
CA ILE A 463 -21.55 6.68 4.52
C ILE A 463 -22.03 7.71 5.52
N ARG A 464 -21.74 7.49 6.81
CA ARG A 464 -22.29 8.31 7.89
C ARG A 464 -21.27 8.76 8.92
N TRP A 465 -21.40 9.98 9.43
CA TRP A 465 -20.61 10.45 10.58
C TRP A 465 -19.09 10.42 10.37
N ASN A 466 -18.62 10.45 9.12
CA ASN A 466 -17.19 10.51 8.83
C ASN A 466 -16.71 11.96 8.89
N ALA A 467 -15.50 12.15 9.41
CA ALA A 467 -14.77 13.41 9.37
C ALA A 467 -13.70 13.32 8.27
N ILE A 468 -13.87 14.11 7.21
CA ILE A 468 -12.98 14.15 6.05
C ILE A 468 -12.30 15.51 5.99
N THR A 469 -10.97 15.52 5.93
CA THR A 469 -10.18 16.76 5.85
C THR A 469 -9.12 16.66 4.75
N GLY A 470 -9.08 17.64 3.86
CA GLY A 470 -8.12 17.69 2.76
C GLY A 470 -8.45 16.75 1.60
N GLY A 471 -7.57 16.76 0.59
CA GLY A 471 -7.70 15.96 -0.64
C GLY A 471 -8.50 16.64 -1.75
N ASP A 472 -8.49 16.03 -2.93
CA ASP A 472 -9.17 16.58 -4.11
C ASP A 472 -10.69 16.52 -3.95
N THR A 473 -11.24 15.33 -3.76
CA THR A 473 -12.67 15.10 -3.59
C THR A 473 -12.95 14.39 -2.26
N GLY A 474 -13.93 14.87 -1.50
CA GLY A 474 -14.34 14.22 -0.25
C GLY A 474 -14.93 12.83 -0.51
N ILE A 475 -16.13 12.79 -1.08
CA ILE A 475 -16.86 11.54 -1.36
C ILE A 475 -17.22 11.49 -2.85
N ASN A 476 -16.84 10.41 -3.52
CA ASN A 476 -17.17 10.14 -4.91
C ASN A 476 -18.13 8.95 -5.02
N VAL A 477 -19.23 9.10 -5.76
CA VAL A 477 -20.19 8.02 -6.04
C VAL A 477 -20.41 7.94 -7.55
N ARG A 478 -19.97 6.85 -8.17
CA ARG A 478 -20.02 6.65 -9.62
C ARG A 478 -20.73 5.35 -10.00
N ASN A 479 -21.84 5.43 -10.71
CA ASN A 479 -22.59 4.24 -11.14
C ASN A 479 -22.95 3.29 -9.96
N ALA A 480 -23.38 3.84 -8.83
CA ALA A 480 -23.62 3.11 -7.58
C ALA A 480 -24.72 3.75 -6.71
N GLY A 481 -25.29 2.98 -5.78
CA GLY A 481 -26.29 3.40 -4.80
C GLY A 481 -25.69 3.59 -3.39
N ALA A 482 -25.94 4.75 -2.78
CA ALA A 482 -25.34 5.14 -1.51
C ALA A 482 -26.16 6.21 -0.73
N VAL A 483 -26.22 6.08 0.59
CA VAL A 483 -26.71 7.10 1.52
C VAL A 483 -25.52 7.83 2.13
N VAL A 484 -25.34 9.10 1.75
CA VAL A 484 -24.28 9.99 2.26
C VAL A 484 -24.91 10.98 3.25
N GLN A 485 -24.73 10.71 4.55
CA GLN A 485 -25.45 11.46 5.58
C GLN A 485 -24.61 11.84 6.79
N SER A 486 -24.79 13.06 7.30
CA SER A 486 -24.15 13.51 8.54
C SER A 486 -22.62 13.45 8.53
N ASN A 487 -21.99 13.60 7.37
CA ASN A 487 -20.54 13.68 7.26
C ASN A 487 -20.08 15.14 7.41
N ARG A 488 -18.89 15.32 7.97
CA ARG A 488 -18.19 16.61 8.03
C ARG A 488 -17.02 16.56 7.05
N ILE A 489 -17.08 17.38 6.01
CA ILE A 489 -16.06 17.46 4.96
C ILE A 489 -15.47 18.86 5.00
N THR A 490 -14.16 18.99 5.15
CA THR A 490 -13.46 20.27 5.24
C THR A 490 -12.21 20.27 4.38
N GLU A 491 -11.78 21.45 3.91
CA GLU A 491 -10.48 21.65 3.26
C GLU A 491 -10.25 20.83 1.97
N VAL A 492 -11.30 20.32 1.34
CA VAL A 492 -11.20 19.68 0.02
C VAL A 492 -10.96 20.75 -1.06
N SER A 493 -10.25 20.39 -2.14
CA SER A 493 -9.81 21.34 -3.17
C SER A 493 -10.59 21.34 -4.48
N ASN A 494 -11.58 20.44 -4.63
CA ASN A 494 -12.40 20.37 -5.85
C ASN A 494 -13.89 20.17 -5.54
N HIS A 495 -14.27 19.01 -5.01
CA HIS A 495 -15.66 18.69 -4.69
C HIS A 495 -15.80 18.10 -3.29
N GLY A 496 -16.80 18.54 -2.52
CA GLY A 496 -17.17 17.86 -1.28
C GLY A 496 -17.76 16.48 -1.55
N VAL A 497 -18.75 16.45 -2.44
CA VAL A 497 -19.36 15.21 -2.94
C VAL A 497 -19.44 15.26 -4.47
N SER A 498 -19.06 14.19 -5.16
CA SER A 498 -19.23 14.04 -6.61
C SER A 498 -20.12 12.83 -6.91
N LEU A 499 -21.14 13.05 -7.72
CA LEU A 499 -22.06 12.05 -8.23
C LEU A 499 -21.87 11.96 -9.75
N VAL A 500 -21.62 10.76 -10.27
CA VAL A 500 -21.32 10.54 -11.69
C VAL A 500 -22.09 9.34 -12.23
N GLY A 501 -22.77 9.52 -13.36
CA GLY A 501 -23.49 8.47 -14.07
C GLY A 501 -24.77 8.03 -13.38
N LYS A 502 -25.08 6.73 -13.43
CA LYS A 502 -26.34 6.20 -12.87
C LYS A 502 -26.22 5.98 -11.37
N VAL A 503 -26.85 6.84 -10.58
CA VAL A 503 -26.76 6.83 -9.11
C VAL A 503 -28.14 6.55 -8.50
N PRO A 504 -28.66 5.32 -8.64
CA PRO A 504 -30.00 4.99 -8.15
C PRO A 504 -30.02 5.08 -6.63
N GLU A 505 -31.10 5.65 -6.09
CA GLU A 505 -31.35 5.68 -4.64
C GLU A 505 -30.25 6.39 -3.84
N VAL A 506 -29.43 7.23 -4.50
CA VAL A 506 -28.43 8.04 -3.82
C VAL A 506 -29.11 9.18 -3.09
N LYS A 507 -28.80 9.33 -1.80
CA LYS A 507 -29.25 10.45 -0.97
C LYS A 507 -28.06 11.14 -0.32
N VAL A 508 -27.85 12.41 -0.64
CA VAL A 508 -26.84 13.27 -0.01
C VAL A 508 -27.53 14.29 0.87
N SER A 509 -27.50 14.09 2.20
CA SER A 509 -28.24 14.97 3.12
C SER A 509 -27.64 15.12 4.51
N GLY A 510 -27.81 16.28 5.14
CA GLY A 510 -27.36 16.53 6.51
C GLY A 510 -25.85 16.61 6.65
N ASN A 511 -25.10 16.80 5.56
CA ASN A 511 -23.65 16.91 5.59
C ASN A 511 -23.23 18.38 5.79
N ALA A 512 -22.14 18.60 6.51
CA ALA A 512 -21.46 19.89 6.58
C ALA A 512 -20.26 19.87 5.64
N ILE A 513 -20.29 20.67 4.58
CA ILE A 513 -19.32 20.62 3.48
C ILE A 513 -18.65 21.98 3.32
N GLY A 514 -17.37 22.03 3.66
CA GLY A 514 -16.48 23.16 3.47
C GLY A 514 -15.26 22.79 2.64
N GLY A 515 -14.68 23.78 1.96
CA GLY A 515 -13.59 23.56 1.02
C GLY A 515 -13.49 24.68 0.00
N PHE A 516 -12.70 24.44 -1.05
CA PHE A 516 -12.57 25.31 -2.19
C PHE A 516 -12.85 24.53 -3.48
N GLY A 517 -13.58 25.12 -4.41
CA GLY A 517 -13.87 24.48 -5.69
C GLY A 517 -15.07 25.09 -6.40
N ALA A 518 -15.36 24.64 -7.62
CA ALA A 518 -16.45 25.21 -8.41
C ALA A 518 -17.80 25.05 -7.72
N ILE A 519 -18.11 23.84 -7.25
CA ILE A 519 -19.36 23.50 -6.55
C ILE A 519 -19.13 22.48 -5.43
N ALA A 520 -19.87 22.62 -4.33
CA ALA A 520 -19.72 21.73 -3.16
C ALA A 520 -20.19 20.29 -3.45
N VAL A 521 -21.27 20.15 -4.22
CA VAL A 521 -21.83 18.87 -4.65
C VAL A 521 -21.94 18.88 -6.17
N TRP A 522 -21.14 18.04 -6.84
CA TRP A 522 -21.21 17.85 -8.28
C TRP A 522 -22.21 16.75 -8.64
N ASN A 523 -23.23 17.07 -9.43
CA ASN A 523 -24.27 16.12 -9.84
C ASN A 523 -24.80 16.35 -11.27
N GLU A 524 -24.16 17.19 -12.09
CA GLU A 524 -24.65 17.53 -13.44
C GLU A 524 -24.65 16.30 -14.38
N GLU A 525 -23.72 15.38 -14.15
CA GLU A 525 -23.59 14.13 -14.91
C GLU A 525 -24.31 12.94 -14.26
N ALA A 526 -25.12 13.20 -13.22
CA ALA A 526 -25.75 12.18 -12.41
C ALA A 526 -27.24 12.05 -12.71
N THR A 527 -27.74 10.81 -12.75
CA THR A 527 -29.19 10.54 -12.84
C THR A 527 -29.65 9.70 -11.67
N GLY A 528 -30.71 10.13 -10.97
CA GLY A 528 -31.40 9.38 -9.92
C GLY A 528 -31.01 9.73 -8.47
N GLY A 529 -30.02 10.60 -8.26
CA GLY A 529 -29.59 11.04 -6.94
C GLY A 529 -30.39 12.24 -6.42
N VAL A 530 -30.57 12.31 -5.10
CA VAL A 530 -31.24 13.41 -4.40
C VAL A 530 -30.25 14.11 -3.48
N VAL A 531 -30.12 15.43 -3.62
CA VAL A 531 -29.30 16.29 -2.76
C VAL A 531 -30.22 17.23 -2.00
N ALA A 532 -30.22 17.18 -0.67
CA ALA A 532 -31.09 18.03 0.15
C ALA A 532 -30.52 18.25 1.55
N LEU A 533 -30.81 19.39 2.17
CA LEU A 533 -30.51 19.67 3.59
C LEU A 533 -29.01 19.54 3.95
N ASN A 534 -28.11 20.00 3.09
CA ASN A 534 -26.67 20.08 3.38
C ASN A 534 -26.29 21.52 3.74
N ASP A 535 -25.30 21.67 4.62
CA ASP A 535 -24.72 22.95 4.99
C ASP A 535 -23.45 23.21 4.14
N PHE A 536 -23.47 24.32 3.42
CA PHE A 536 -22.38 24.78 2.54
C PHE A 536 -21.77 26.10 3.02
N SER A 537 -22.05 26.54 4.25
CA SER A 537 -21.65 27.86 4.77
C SER A 537 -20.13 28.08 4.72
N ASP A 538 -19.36 27.00 4.79
CA ASP A 538 -17.89 27.01 4.73
C ASP A 538 -17.32 26.70 3.33
N TRP A 539 -18.16 26.64 2.28
CA TRP A 539 -17.71 26.43 0.90
C TRP A 539 -17.24 27.73 0.26
N ARG A 540 -16.06 27.72 -0.36
CA ARG A 540 -15.49 28.86 -1.08
C ARG A 540 -15.47 28.57 -2.57
N PRO A 541 -16.31 29.25 -3.38
CA PRO A 541 -16.30 29.09 -4.83
C PRO A 541 -14.90 29.37 -5.41
N ALA A 542 -14.47 28.52 -6.34
CA ALA A 542 -13.26 28.79 -7.09
C ALA A 542 -13.38 30.09 -7.88
N ALA A 543 -12.33 30.91 -7.88
CA ALA A 543 -12.30 32.14 -8.68
C ALA A 543 -12.36 31.77 -10.16
N THR A 544 -13.48 32.08 -10.82
CA THR A 544 -13.62 31.84 -12.26
C THR A 544 -12.76 32.83 -13.04
N PHE A 545 -12.26 32.43 -14.22
CA PHE A 545 -11.53 33.33 -15.11
C PHE A 545 -12.30 34.62 -15.38
N GLU A 546 -13.61 34.51 -15.65
CA GLU A 546 -14.48 35.68 -15.83
C GLU A 546 -14.57 36.55 -14.56
N GLY A 547 -14.62 35.94 -13.37
CA GLY A 547 -14.63 36.65 -12.09
C GLY A 547 -13.34 37.42 -11.83
N VAL A 548 -12.19 36.81 -12.13
CA VAL A 548 -10.87 37.47 -12.01
C VAL A 548 -10.76 38.63 -13.00
N VAL A 549 -11.13 38.41 -14.26
CA VAL A 549 -11.11 39.44 -15.31
C VAL A 549 -12.05 40.60 -14.95
N ARG A 550 -13.30 40.33 -14.55
CA ARG A 550 -14.24 41.39 -14.11
C ARG A 550 -13.74 42.19 -12.92
N THR A 551 -12.99 41.56 -12.00
CA THR A 551 -12.43 42.23 -10.82
C THR A 551 -11.28 43.17 -11.19
N ILE A 552 -10.42 42.76 -12.13
CA ILE A 552 -9.33 43.60 -12.66
C ILE A 552 -9.88 44.77 -13.48
N PHE A 553 -10.93 44.54 -14.27
CA PHE A 553 -11.56 45.56 -15.12
C PHE A 553 -12.71 46.33 -14.45
N GLN A 554 -12.77 46.38 -13.11
CA GLN A 554 -13.68 47.32 -12.44
C GLN A 554 -13.27 48.77 -12.76
N PRO A 555 -14.22 49.70 -12.99
CA PRO A 555 -13.91 51.08 -13.38
C PRO A 555 -12.93 51.77 -12.44
N LEU A 556 -13.03 51.48 -11.14
CA LEU A 556 -12.16 52.02 -10.11
C LEU A 556 -10.74 51.43 -10.17
N THR A 557 -10.61 50.11 -10.34
CA THR A 557 -9.31 49.41 -10.43
C THR A 557 -8.52 49.87 -11.65
N VAL A 558 -9.21 50.09 -12.78
CA VAL A 558 -8.61 50.66 -14.00
C VAL A 558 -8.11 52.09 -13.73
N VAL A 559 -8.88 52.91 -13.03
CA VAL A 559 -8.45 54.27 -12.64
C VAL A 559 -7.24 54.23 -11.72
N TRP A 560 -7.19 53.32 -10.74
CA TRP A 560 -6.04 53.16 -9.85
C TRP A 560 -4.80 52.62 -10.56
N LEU A 561 -4.97 51.67 -11.49
CA LEU A 561 -3.89 51.19 -12.34
C LEU A 561 -3.34 52.34 -13.20
N LEU A 562 -4.21 53.13 -13.83
CA LEU A 562 -3.82 54.30 -14.61
C LEU A 562 -3.13 55.38 -13.75
N LEU A 563 -3.61 55.62 -12.54
CA LEU A 563 -2.98 56.55 -11.57
C LEU A 563 -1.61 56.04 -11.13
N GLY A 564 -1.48 54.75 -10.83
CA GLY A 564 -0.18 54.13 -10.52
C GLY A 564 0.79 54.23 -11.69
N LEU A 565 0.29 54.03 -12.92
CA LEU A 565 1.05 54.20 -14.16
C LEU A 565 1.50 55.64 -14.37
N LEU A 566 0.64 56.61 -14.08
CA LEU A 566 0.95 58.03 -14.11
C LEU A 566 2.01 58.39 -13.06
N LEU A 567 1.92 57.82 -11.86
CA LEU A 567 2.87 58.02 -10.77
C LEU A 567 4.25 57.45 -11.11
N ILE A 568 4.30 56.25 -11.69
CA ILE A 568 5.53 55.63 -12.16
C ILE A 568 6.12 56.42 -13.34
N GLY A 569 5.28 56.83 -14.29
CA GLY A 569 5.69 57.67 -15.42
C GLY A 569 6.24 59.02 -14.98
N THR A 570 5.64 59.66 -13.98
CA THR A 570 6.13 60.93 -13.41
C THR A 570 7.38 60.74 -12.55
N ALA A 571 7.54 59.62 -11.86
CA ALA A 571 8.77 59.28 -11.13
C ALA A 571 9.95 58.99 -12.07
N LEU A 572 9.72 58.27 -13.17
CA LEU A 572 10.75 57.92 -14.16
C LEU A 572 11.12 59.08 -15.08
N THR A 573 10.22 60.04 -15.30
CA THR A 573 10.51 61.27 -16.09
C THR A 573 11.16 62.38 -15.25
N ARG A 574 11.34 62.17 -13.94
CA ARG A 574 11.94 63.18 -13.04
C ARG A 574 13.47 63.22 -13.06
N HIS A 575 14.12 62.74 -14.13
CA HIS A 575 15.56 62.88 -14.34
C HIS A 575 15.88 63.46 -15.72
N GLY A 576 16.22 64.75 -15.73
CA GLY A 576 17.11 65.38 -16.71
C GLY A 576 16.78 66.86 -17.01
N PRO A 577 17.76 67.76 -17.24
CA PRO A 577 19.15 67.84 -16.77
C PRO A 577 19.44 69.15 -16.01
N GLN A 578 20.58 69.20 -15.31
CA GLN A 578 21.13 70.41 -14.69
C GLN A 578 21.42 71.51 -15.73
N PHE A 579 20.84 72.70 -15.57
CA PHE A 579 21.46 73.96 -16.02
C PHE A 579 21.07 75.09 -15.07
N GLY A 580 22.04 75.49 -14.25
CA GLY A 580 21.93 76.62 -13.33
C GLY A 580 23.33 77.14 -13.00
N ALA A 581 23.98 77.75 -14.00
CA ALA A 581 25.03 78.71 -13.74
C ALA A 581 24.41 79.88 -12.96
N PHE A 582 25.04 80.24 -11.83
CA PHE A 582 24.67 81.37 -11.00
C PHE A 582 24.55 82.65 -11.85
N ARG A 583 23.33 83.22 -11.91
CA ARG A 583 23.06 84.51 -12.56
C ARG A 583 23.14 85.61 -11.49
N ASN A 584 24.15 86.47 -11.61
CA ASN A 584 24.40 87.62 -10.75
C ASN A 584 23.32 88.71 -10.98
N PRO A 585 22.70 89.34 -9.94
CA PRO A 585 21.50 90.18 -10.08
C PRO A 585 21.67 91.59 -10.67
N TYR A 586 22.80 91.93 -11.30
CA TYR A 586 23.08 93.29 -11.80
C TYR A 586 23.55 93.34 -13.25
N ALA A 587 22.89 92.61 -14.15
CA ALA A 587 23.19 92.64 -15.59
C ALA A 587 22.60 93.88 -16.33
N GLU A 588 21.90 94.77 -15.63
CA GLU A 588 21.22 95.94 -16.23
C GLU A 588 22.11 97.20 -16.34
N HIS A 589 23.41 97.07 -16.07
CA HIS A 589 24.37 98.17 -16.20
C HIS A 589 25.61 97.77 -17.00
N VAL A 590 25.41 97.32 -18.25
CA VAL A 590 26.50 97.24 -19.23
C VAL A 590 26.30 98.36 -20.27
N PRO A 591 27.28 99.27 -20.44
CA PRO A 591 27.14 100.49 -21.21
C PRO A 591 26.91 100.25 -22.72
N LEU A 592 26.13 101.16 -23.32
CA LEU A 592 25.60 101.19 -24.69
C LEU A 592 26.65 101.20 -25.84
N THR A 593 27.91 100.90 -25.56
CA THR A 593 29.01 100.90 -26.55
C THR A 593 29.15 99.59 -27.34
N SER A 594 28.32 98.57 -27.08
CA SER A 594 28.27 97.31 -27.85
C SER A 594 27.24 97.29 -28.99
N LEU A 595 26.49 98.39 -29.19
CA LEU A 595 25.51 98.56 -30.27
C LEU A 595 25.99 99.60 -31.30
N THR A 596 27.04 99.30 -32.09
CA THR A 596 27.24 99.97 -33.38
C THR A 596 27.84 99.06 -34.45
N ARG A 597 27.28 99.24 -35.67
CA ARG A 597 27.54 98.51 -36.91
C ARG A 597 29.00 98.64 -37.36
N GLY A 598 29.48 97.58 -38.01
CA GLY A 598 30.68 97.61 -38.84
C GLY A 598 30.72 98.84 -39.73
N VAL A 599 31.77 99.63 -39.55
CA VAL A 599 32.21 100.66 -40.48
C VAL A 599 33.28 100.02 -41.34
N VAL A 600 32.94 99.82 -42.61
CA VAL A 600 33.85 99.42 -43.68
C VAL A 600 34.79 100.59 -43.95
N SER A 601 36.11 100.38 -43.81
CA SER A 601 37.08 101.40 -44.20
C SER A 601 37.26 101.42 -45.73
N ARG A 602 37.42 102.64 -46.25
CA ARG A 602 37.42 102.99 -47.67
C ARG A 602 38.73 102.64 -48.39
N ASP A 603 39.71 102.06 -47.68
CA ASP A 603 40.99 101.63 -48.25
C ASP A 603 40.91 100.25 -48.90
N SER A 604 39.76 99.56 -48.78
CA SER A 604 39.49 98.29 -49.47
C SER A 604 39.09 98.45 -50.95
N LEU A 605 39.23 99.65 -51.52
CA LEU A 605 38.92 99.97 -52.92
C LEU A 605 40.02 100.84 -53.60
N SER A 606 41.17 100.23 -53.92
CA SER A 606 41.95 100.49 -55.16
C SER A 606 43.12 99.50 -55.25
N ARG A 607 42.92 98.34 -55.89
CA ARG A 607 43.35 97.96 -57.26
C ARG A 607 44.86 97.81 -57.48
N ASP A 608 45.20 96.60 -57.91
CA ASP A 608 46.27 96.21 -58.81
C ASP A 608 47.74 96.10 -58.31
N VAL A 609 48.33 94.98 -58.77
CA VAL A 609 49.73 94.79 -59.23
C VAL A 609 50.80 94.27 -58.23
N VAL A 610 51.23 93.03 -58.55
CA VAL A 610 52.61 92.47 -58.59
C VAL A 610 53.34 92.31 -57.23
N GLY A 611 53.65 91.08 -56.80
CA GLY A 611 54.89 90.34 -57.13
C GLY A 611 56.00 90.80 -56.17
N GLY A 612 56.68 89.99 -55.37
CA GLY A 612 57.20 88.64 -55.47
C GLY A 612 58.54 88.64 -54.71
N GLY A 613 59.10 87.46 -54.40
CA GLY A 613 60.55 87.32 -54.22
C GLY A 613 61.09 87.07 -52.81
N SER A 614 61.68 85.87 -52.70
CA SER A 614 62.76 85.39 -51.82
C SER A 614 62.54 85.31 -50.32
#